data_AF-A0A124FKY8-F1
#
_entry.id   AF-A0A124FKY8-F1
#
_cell.length_a   1.000
_cell.length_b   1.000
_cell.length_c   1.000
_cell.angle_alpha   90.00
_cell.angle_beta   90.00
_cell.angle_gamma   90.00
#
_symmetry.space_group_name_H-M   'P 1'
#
loop_
_entity.id
_entity.type
_entity.pdbx_description
1 polymer ?
#
loop_
_entity_poly.entity_id
_entity_poly.type
_entity_poly.pdbx_seq_one_letter_code
_entity_poly.pdbx_strand_id
1 'polypeptide(L)'
;MSTGWKRALRFHWGGTSMGLLWGTLILIVNPSFFLWLSPIVASFVLSLPLSVWTSRATAGEAFKKKGLFLTPEETRPSRELDLLEKAASRDLHLPESGFQSAVLEPWVNAFHRSLLRKKGRMLKREENLLARALEVGPEGLSRVEVMKILKNPSLLFAIHRGVWEASGDDIGERWMFLGTVRAWPYI
;
A
#
# COMPACT_ATOMS: atom_id res chain seq x y z
N MET A 1 -2.18 9.71 9.62
CA MET A 1 -1.90 8.75 10.71
C MET A 1 -0.39 8.64 10.92
N SER A 2 0.14 9.28 11.96
CA SER A 2 1.57 9.21 12.31
C SER A 2 1.96 7.76 12.60
N THR A 3 2.87 7.18 11.82
CA THR A 3 3.52 5.91 12.14
C THR A 3 4.30 6.07 13.43
N GLY A 4 3.64 5.71 14.53
CA GLY A 4 4.13 5.90 15.90
C GLY A 4 5.47 5.21 16.12
N TRP A 5 6.35 5.96 16.78
CA TRP A 5 7.62 5.63 17.43
C TRP A 5 7.90 4.14 17.73
N LYS A 6 6.88 3.36 18.11
CA LYS A 6 6.95 1.91 18.36
C LYS A 6 7.36 1.06 17.14
N ARG A 7 7.01 1.46 15.91
CA ARG A 7 7.37 0.69 14.69
C ARG A 7 8.83 0.90 14.26
N ALA A 8 9.36 2.11 14.43
CA ALA A 8 10.76 2.43 14.12
C ALA A 8 11.73 1.80 15.12
N LEU A 9 11.38 1.79 16.41
CA LEU A 9 12.20 1.20 17.47
C LEU A 9 12.41 -0.31 17.30
N ARG A 10 11.38 -1.04 16.81
CA ARG A 10 11.44 -2.49 16.61
C ARG A 10 12.37 -2.92 15.47
N PHE A 11 12.57 -2.08 14.45
CA PHE A 11 13.39 -2.43 13.28
C PHE A 11 14.86 -2.02 13.42
N HIS A 12 15.17 -1.00 14.22
CA HIS A 12 16.53 -0.44 14.30
C HIS A 12 17.23 -0.63 15.67
N TRP A 13 16.56 -1.26 16.64
CA TRP A 13 17.13 -1.55 17.97
C TRP A 13 18.49 -2.26 17.94
N GLY A 14 18.68 -3.23 17.04
CA GLY A 14 19.91 -4.04 16.99
C GLY A 14 21.18 -3.25 16.68
N GLY A 15 21.08 -2.24 15.81
CA GLY A 15 22.22 -1.38 15.47
C GLY A 15 22.55 -0.39 16.60
N THR A 16 21.52 0.17 17.23
CA THR A 16 21.69 1.15 18.31
C THR A 16 22.17 0.51 19.61
N SER A 17 21.70 -0.70 19.95
CA SER A 17 22.19 -1.43 21.12
C SER A 17 23.65 -1.88 20.93
N MET A 18 24.01 -2.34 19.73
CA MET A 18 25.40 -2.69 19.40
C MET A 18 26.32 -1.47 19.45
N GLY A 19 25.87 -0.32 18.91
CA GLY A 19 26.62 0.94 18.98
C GLY A 19 26.79 1.47 20.40
N LEU A 20 25.74 1.37 21.24
CA LEU A 20 25.79 1.77 22.64
C LEU A 20 26.71 0.84 23.46
N LEU A 21 26.64 -0.47 23.22
CA LEU A 21 27.47 -1.48 23.89
C LEU A 21 28.94 -1.27 23.55
N TRP A 22 29.29 -1.17 22.26
CA TRP A 22 30.67 -0.95 21.82
C TRP A 22 31.21 0.42 22.23
N GLY A 23 30.40 1.49 22.13
CA GLY A 23 30.79 2.82 22.58
C GLY A 23 31.10 2.86 24.08
N THR A 24 30.29 2.18 24.89
CA THR A 24 30.50 2.09 26.35
C THR A 24 31.74 1.25 26.68
N LEU A 25 31.96 0.14 25.97
CA LEU A 25 33.13 -0.72 26.18
C LEU A 25 34.45 0.04 25.91
N ILE A 26 34.50 0.82 24.84
CA ILE A 26 35.69 1.59 24.45
C ILE A 26 35.94 2.77 25.40
N LEU A 27 34.88 3.43 25.88
CA LEU A 27 34.98 4.47 26.92
C LEU A 27 35.66 3.96 28.20
N ILE A 28 35.37 2.73 28.60
CA ILE A 28 35.94 2.11 29.82
C ILE A 28 37.39 1.68 29.60
N VAL A 29 37.72 1.13 28.42
CA VAL A 29 39.06 0.56 28.14
C VAL A 29 40.09 1.64 27.79
N ASN A 30 39.72 2.64 26.98
CA ASN A 30 40.64 3.70 26.58
C ASN A 30 39.91 5.01 26.21
N PRO A 31 39.73 5.93 27.16
CA PRO A 31 39.01 7.19 26.94
C PRO A 31 39.63 8.07 25.84
N SER A 32 40.96 8.05 25.69
CA SER A 32 41.67 8.83 24.68
C SER A 32 41.37 8.33 23.26
N PHE A 33 41.23 7.01 23.09
CA PHE A 33 40.85 6.40 21.81
C PHE A 33 39.37 6.67 21.46
N PHE A 34 38.50 6.78 22.46
CA PHE A 34 37.09 7.12 22.24
C PHE A 34 36.91 8.48 21.56
N LEU A 35 37.69 9.50 21.94
CA LEU A 35 37.63 10.81 21.27
C LEU A 35 37.96 10.70 19.78
N TRP A 36 38.93 9.86 19.41
CA TRP A 36 39.28 9.57 18.02
C TRP A 36 38.20 8.77 17.27
N LEU A 37 37.51 7.86 17.95
CA LEU A 37 36.43 7.05 17.37
C LEU A 37 35.04 7.71 17.42
N SER A 38 34.92 8.83 18.14
CA SER A 38 33.67 9.54 18.37
C SER A 38 32.91 9.92 17.09
N PRO A 39 33.52 10.30 15.95
CA PRO A 39 32.77 10.62 14.73
C PRO A 39 32.02 9.41 14.16
N ILE A 40 32.62 8.22 14.27
CA ILE A 40 32.04 6.97 13.79
C ILE A 40 30.91 6.54 14.73
N VAL A 41 31.16 6.52 16.04
CA VAL A 41 30.15 6.16 17.06
C VAL A 41 28.97 7.14 17.03
N ALA A 42 29.24 8.44 16.92
CA ALA A 42 28.21 9.46 16.77
C ALA A 42 27.35 9.22 15.52
N SER A 43 27.93 8.81 14.39
CA SER A 43 27.18 8.47 13.18
C SER A 43 26.23 7.29 13.39
N PHE A 44 26.67 6.24 14.12
CA PHE A 44 25.81 5.10 14.47
C PHE A 44 24.67 5.49 15.42
N VAL A 45 24.97 6.30 16.43
CA VAL A 45 23.96 6.78 17.41
C VAL A 45 22.98 7.72 16.74
N LEU A 46 23.43 8.60 15.85
CA LEU A 46 22.60 9.57 15.13
C LEU A 46 21.78 8.96 13.99
N SER A 47 22.17 7.81 13.44
CA SER A 47 21.44 7.14 12.35
C SER A 47 19.98 6.84 12.70
N LEU A 48 19.71 6.39 13.94
CA LEU A 48 18.36 6.08 14.40
C LEU A 48 17.47 7.32 14.58
N PRO A 49 17.88 8.38 15.32
CA PRO A 49 17.09 9.60 15.43
C PRO A 49 16.97 10.35 14.10
N LEU A 50 18.01 10.35 13.24
CA LEU A 50 17.92 10.94 11.89
C LEU A 50 16.91 10.21 11.01
N SER A 51 16.87 8.86 11.07
CA SER A 51 15.87 8.08 10.34
C SER A 51 14.44 8.40 10.80
N VAL A 52 14.22 8.51 12.12
CA VAL A 52 12.91 8.90 12.65
C VAL A 52 12.56 10.33 12.28
N TRP A 53 13.51 11.26 12.38
CA TRP A 53 13.26 12.67 12.10
C TRP A 53 12.98 12.94 10.62
N THR A 54 13.70 12.26 9.72
CA THR A 54 13.48 12.34 8.27
C THR A 54 12.21 11.60 7.84
N SER A 55 11.81 10.53 8.53
CA SER A 55 10.57 9.78 8.23
C SER A 55 9.29 10.48 8.70
N ARG A 56 9.38 11.54 9.52
CA ARG A 56 8.20 12.28 10.00
C ARG A 56 7.63 13.18 8.90
N ALA A 57 6.37 12.93 8.55
CA ALA A 57 5.59 13.77 7.64
C ALA A 57 5.61 15.27 8.02
N THR A 58 5.67 15.59 9.32
CA THR A 58 5.72 16.98 9.81
C THR A 58 7.00 17.72 9.40
N ALA A 59 8.15 17.03 9.33
CA ALA A 59 9.38 17.65 8.86
C ALA A 59 9.31 17.89 7.34
N GLY A 60 8.80 16.91 6.59
CA GLY A 60 8.52 17.05 5.16
C GLY A 60 7.56 18.21 4.85
N GLU A 61 6.47 18.36 5.59
CA GLU A 61 5.53 19.47 5.46
C GLU A 61 6.17 20.84 5.74
N ALA A 62 7.06 20.93 6.74
CA ALA A 62 7.78 22.16 7.04
C ALA A 62 8.76 22.54 5.90
N PHE A 63 9.46 21.56 5.32
CA PHE A 63 10.33 21.79 4.17
C PHE A 63 9.52 22.17 2.91
N LYS A 64 8.39 21.49 2.66
CA LYS A 64 7.44 21.83 1.60
C LYS A 64 6.92 23.27 1.73
N LYS A 65 6.53 23.70 2.93
CA LYS A 65 6.13 25.10 3.21
C LYS A 65 7.24 26.11 2.96
N LYS A 66 8.52 25.70 3.07
CA LYS A 66 9.69 26.52 2.76
C LYS A 66 10.13 26.43 1.29
N GLY A 67 9.39 25.71 0.44
CA GLY A 67 9.73 25.55 -0.98
C GLY A 67 10.89 24.59 -1.25
N LEU A 68 11.33 23.81 -0.25
CA LEU A 68 12.47 22.90 -0.36
C LEU A 68 11.99 21.51 -0.80
N PHE A 69 12.78 20.87 -1.68
CA PHE A 69 12.54 19.52 -2.22
C PHE A 69 11.21 19.35 -2.98
N LEU A 70 10.65 20.44 -3.49
CA LEU A 70 9.46 20.39 -4.35
C LEU A 70 9.85 20.02 -5.78
N THR A 71 9.08 19.15 -6.41
CA THR A 71 9.21 18.89 -7.84
C THR A 71 8.47 19.96 -8.64
N PRO A 72 8.79 20.16 -9.93
CA PRO A 72 8.06 21.09 -10.80
C PRO A 72 6.55 20.81 -10.82
N GLU A 73 6.14 19.55 -10.76
CA GLU A 73 4.74 19.12 -10.77
C GLU A 73 3.98 19.51 -9.49
N GLU A 74 4.68 19.65 -8.36
CA GLU A 74 4.07 20.12 -7.11
C GLU A 74 3.91 21.65 -7.05
N THR A 75 4.68 22.39 -7.85
CA THR A 75 4.62 23.85 -7.90
C THR A 75 3.82 24.38 -9.09
N ARG A 76 3.81 23.62 -10.19
CA ARG A 76 3.07 23.88 -11.42
C ARG A 76 2.41 22.57 -11.86
N PRO A 77 1.28 22.19 -11.23
CA PRO A 77 0.59 20.96 -11.59
C PRO A 77 0.18 21.00 -13.06
N SER A 78 0.34 19.87 -13.74
CA SER A 78 -0.20 19.70 -15.08
C SER A 78 -1.72 19.63 -15.00
N ARG A 79 -2.40 19.94 -16.12
CA ARG A 79 -3.87 19.85 -16.19
C ARG A 79 -4.41 18.49 -15.77
N GLU A 80 -3.67 17.41 -16.02
CA GLU A 80 -4.06 16.06 -15.61
C GLU A 80 -4.03 15.87 -14.09
N LEU A 81 -3.00 16.39 -13.41
CA LEU A 81 -2.90 16.33 -11.95
C LEU A 81 -4.00 17.15 -11.28
N ASP A 82 -4.33 18.32 -11.82
CA ASP A 82 -5.45 19.14 -11.35
C ASP A 82 -6.80 18.41 -11.48
N LEU A 83 -7.02 17.71 -12.60
CA LEU A 83 -8.22 16.92 -12.82
C LEU A 83 -8.29 15.73 -11.87
N LEU A 84 -7.17 15.04 -11.64
CA LEU A 84 -7.07 13.94 -10.70
C LEU A 84 -7.32 14.40 -9.26
N GLU A 85 -6.75 15.53 -8.83
CA GLU A 85 -7.00 16.09 -7.49
C GLU A 85 -8.47 16.48 -7.31
N LYS A 86 -9.08 17.11 -8.32
CA LYS A 86 -10.53 17.40 -8.32
C LYS A 86 -11.38 16.15 -8.32
N ALA A 87 -10.97 15.09 -9.01
CA ALA A 87 -11.69 13.82 -9.01
C ALA A 87 -11.53 13.07 -7.68
N ALA A 88 -10.36 13.14 -7.05
CA ALA A 88 -10.06 12.48 -5.77
C ALA A 88 -10.65 13.23 -4.56
N SER A 89 -10.85 14.55 -4.67
CA SER A 89 -11.50 15.40 -3.66
C SER A 89 -13.02 15.36 -3.71
N ARG A 90 -13.62 14.85 -4.80
CA ARG A 90 -15.01 14.40 -4.75
C ARG A 90 -15.06 13.22 -3.79
N ASP A 91 -16.10 13.16 -2.95
CA ASP A 91 -16.36 11.99 -2.11
C ASP A 91 -16.36 10.74 -2.99
N LEU A 92 -15.23 10.05 -3.02
CA LEU A 92 -15.13 8.67 -3.44
C LEU A 92 -16.04 7.94 -2.46
N HIS A 93 -17.29 7.74 -2.86
CA HIS A 93 -18.20 6.84 -2.20
C HIS A 93 -17.53 5.48 -2.29
N LEU A 94 -16.73 5.16 -1.29
CA LEU A 94 -16.08 3.88 -1.16
C LEU A 94 -17.24 2.90 -1.00
N PRO A 95 -17.45 2.02 -1.97
CA PRO A 95 -18.56 1.08 -1.90
C PRO A 95 -18.41 0.26 -0.61
N GLU A 96 -19.52 0.06 0.11
CA GLU A 96 -19.52 -0.64 1.42
C GLU A 96 -18.81 -2.00 1.35
N SER A 97 -18.83 -2.63 0.17
CA SER A 97 -18.16 -3.87 -0.16
C SER A 97 -16.97 -3.68 -1.11
N GLY A 98 -15.88 -3.08 -0.62
CA GLY A 98 -14.67 -2.81 -1.44
C GLY A 98 -14.11 -4.02 -2.21
N PHE A 99 -14.35 -5.26 -1.75
CA PHE A 99 -14.03 -6.48 -2.51
C PHE A 99 -14.93 -6.67 -3.74
N GLN A 100 -16.25 -6.53 -3.60
CA GLN A 100 -17.19 -6.66 -4.70
C GLN A 100 -16.87 -5.63 -5.78
N SER A 101 -16.61 -4.37 -5.41
CA SER A 101 -16.27 -3.35 -6.40
C SER A 101 -14.92 -3.58 -7.07
N ALA A 102 -13.93 -4.15 -6.37
CA ALA A 102 -12.69 -4.59 -7.01
C ALA A 102 -12.90 -5.71 -8.04
N VAL A 103 -13.98 -6.49 -7.92
CA VAL A 103 -14.36 -7.54 -8.88
C VAL A 103 -15.30 -7.01 -9.96
N LEU A 104 -16.31 -6.22 -9.63
CA LEU A 104 -17.39 -5.83 -10.55
C LEU A 104 -17.01 -4.62 -11.40
N GLU A 105 -16.37 -3.61 -10.82
CA GLU A 105 -16.08 -2.36 -11.51
C GLU A 105 -14.81 -2.50 -12.37
N PRO A 106 -14.91 -2.35 -13.71
CA PRO A 106 -13.76 -2.54 -14.60
C PRO A 106 -12.60 -1.60 -14.26
N TRP A 107 -12.90 -0.34 -13.91
CA TRP A 107 -11.87 0.66 -13.58
C TRP A 107 -11.19 0.35 -12.23
N VAL A 108 -11.96 -0.04 -11.20
CA VAL A 108 -11.40 -0.40 -9.89
C VAL A 108 -10.56 -1.66 -10.02
N ASN A 109 -11.03 -2.65 -10.78
CA ASN A 109 -10.28 -3.88 -11.05
C ASN A 109 -8.94 -3.58 -11.73
N ALA A 110 -8.96 -2.81 -12.83
CA ALA A 110 -7.76 -2.44 -13.57
C ALA A 110 -6.80 -1.62 -12.70
N PHE A 111 -7.31 -0.63 -11.97
CA PHE A 111 -6.53 0.21 -11.08
C PHE A 111 -5.90 -0.60 -9.95
N HIS A 112 -6.68 -1.41 -9.22
CA HIS A 112 -6.18 -2.28 -8.15
C HIS A 112 -5.08 -3.22 -8.66
N ARG A 113 -5.28 -3.84 -9.83
CA ARG A 113 -4.27 -4.72 -10.46
C ARG A 113 -3.00 -3.96 -10.85
N SER A 114 -3.10 -2.71 -11.29
CA SER A 114 -1.94 -1.88 -11.62
C SER A 114 -1.07 -1.58 -10.39
N LEU A 115 -1.68 -1.49 -9.20
CA LEU A 115 -0.98 -1.29 -7.92
C LEU A 115 -0.28 -2.57 -7.42
N LEU A 116 -0.65 -3.74 -7.94
CA LEU A 116 -0.04 -5.01 -7.57
C LEU A 116 1.26 -5.22 -8.34
N ARG A 117 2.38 -5.09 -7.61
CA ARG A 117 3.75 -5.19 -8.13
C ARG A 117 4.13 -6.56 -8.73
N LYS A 118 3.32 -7.61 -8.50
CA LYS A 118 3.57 -9.00 -8.96
C LYS A 118 2.62 -9.39 -10.09
N LYS A 119 3.14 -9.68 -11.29
CA LYS A 119 2.44 -10.48 -12.30
C LYS A 119 2.38 -11.93 -11.82
N GLY A 120 1.35 -12.30 -11.07
CA GLY A 120 1.14 -13.69 -10.65
C GLY A 120 0.79 -14.56 -11.85
N ARG A 121 1.44 -15.71 -12.03
CA ARG A 121 0.87 -16.80 -12.86
C ARG A 121 -0.17 -17.54 -12.04
N MET A 122 -1.26 -17.96 -12.68
CA MET A 122 -2.31 -18.71 -12.02
C MET A 122 -1.82 -20.14 -11.72
N LEU A 123 -1.93 -20.56 -10.46
CA LEU A 123 -1.59 -21.92 -10.02
C LEU A 123 -2.84 -22.79 -9.96
N LYS A 124 -2.71 -24.12 -10.08
CA LYS A 124 -3.82 -25.08 -9.97
C LYS A 124 -4.63 -24.93 -8.68
N ARG A 125 -3.98 -24.56 -7.57
CA ARG A 125 -4.64 -24.27 -6.28
C ARG A 125 -5.55 -23.04 -6.34
N GLU A 126 -5.25 -22.09 -7.23
CA GLU A 126 -5.99 -20.85 -7.42
C GLU A 126 -7.20 -21.07 -8.36
N GLU A 127 -7.16 -22.08 -9.23
CA GLU A 127 -8.32 -22.53 -10.03
C GLU A 127 -9.44 -23.04 -9.14
N ASN A 128 -9.13 -23.84 -8.11
CA ASN A 128 -10.14 -24.29 -7.14
C ASN A 128 -10.76 -23.10 -6.38
N LEU A 129 -9.97 -22.07 -6.07
CA LEU A 129 -10.46 -20.88 -5.39
C LEU A 129 -11.30 -20.00 -6.32
N LEU A 130 -10.95 -19.92 -7.61
CA LEU A 130 -11.76 -19.29 -8.64
C LEU A 130 -13.13 -19.96 -8.75
N ALA A 131 -13.17 -21.29 -8.95
CA ALA A 131 -14.40 -22.04 -9.10
C ALA A 131 -15.31 -21.83 -7.88
N ARG A 132 -14.74 -21.98 -6.68
CA ARG A 132 -15.46 -21.72 -5.42
C ARG A 132 -15.98 -20.29 -5.34
N ALA A 133 -15.18 -19.29 -5.69
CA ALA A 133 -15.60 -17.88 -5.62
C ALA A 133 -16.77 -17.58 -6.56
N LEU A 134 -16.78 -18.14 -7.76
CA LEU A 134 -17.89 -18.00 -8.70
C LEU A 134 -19.17 -18.70 -8.21
N GLU A 135 -19.03 -19.83 -7.52
CA GLU A 135 -20.14 -20.60 -6.97
C GLU A 135 -20.78 -19.95 -5.74
N VAL A 136 -19.99 -19.56 -4.74
CA VAL A 136 -20.52 -19.08 -3.44
C VAL A 136 -20.75 -17.57 -3.38
N GLY A 137 -20.20 -16.82 -4.33
CA GLY A 137 -20.29 -15.36 -4.36
C GLY A 137 -19.46 -14.66 -3.27
N PRO A 138 -19.60 -13.33 -3.14
CA PRO A 138 -18.79 -12.52 -2.23
C PRO A 138 -19.09 -12.76 -0.74
N GLU A 139 -20.33 -13.11 -0.39
CA GLU A 139 -20.76 -13.35 1.01
C GLU A 139 -20.28 -14.70 1.56
N GLY A 140 -20.12 -15.70 0.68
CA GLY A 140 -19.64 -17.03 1.06
C GLY A 140 -18.12 -17.16 1.23
N LEU A 141 -17.36 -16.09 0.95
CA LEU A 141 -15.90 -16.10 1.02
C LEU A 141 -15.39 -15.63 2.38
N SER A 142 -14.44 -16.37 2.96
CA SER A 142 -13.77 -15.96 4.19
C SER A 142 -12.82 -14.77 3.94
N ARG A 143 -12.55 -13.98 4.99
CA ARG A 143 -11.60 -12.85 4.91
C ARG A 143 -10.20 -13.27 4.42
N VAL A 144 -9.78 -14.49 4.72
CA VAL A 144 -8.49 -15.04 4.27
C VAL A 144 -8.50 -15.31 2.76
N GLU A 145 -9.61 -15.84 2.23
CA GLU A 145 -9.79 -16.09 0.79
C GLU A 145 -9.88 -14.77 0.01
N VAL A 146 -10.69 -13.83 0.48
CA VAL A 146 -10.78 -12.47 -0.08
C VAL A 146 -9.39 -11.84 -0.18
N MET A 147 -8.59 -11.91 0.90
CA MET A 147 -7.25 -11.35 0.90
C MET A 147 -6.29 -12.08 -0.04
N LYS A 148 -6.45 -13.40 -0.24
CA LYS A 148 -5.67 -14.16 -1.24
C LYS A 148 -6.02 -13.71 -2.65
N ILE A 149 -7.30 -13.51 -2.95
CA ILE A 149 -7.79 -13.02 -4.23
C ILE A 149 -7.25 -11.60 -4.49
N LEU A 150 -7.44 -10.67 -3.55
CA LEU A 150 -7.00 -9.28 -3.70
C LEU A 150 -5.49 -9.12 -3.86
N LYS A 151 -4.68 -10.09 -3.42
CA LYS A 151 -3.21 -10.06 -3.58
C LYS A 151 -2.73 -10.69 -4.89
N ASN A 152 -3.59 -11.38 -5.62
CA ASN A 152 -3.26 -12.05 -6.87
C ASN A 152 -4.00 -11.37 -8.05
N PRO A 153 -3.30 -10.59 -8.90
CA PRO A 153 -3.95 -9.84 -9.96
C PRO A 153 -4.56 -10.73 -11.06
N SER A 154 -4.03 -11.95 -11.25
CA SER A 154 -4.54 -12.88 -12.26
C SER A 154 -5.79 -13.58 -11.78
N LEU A 155 -5.83 -14.00 -10.50
CA LEU A 155 -7.03 -14.58 -9.90
C LEU A 155 -8.16 -13.55 -9.81
N LEU A 156 -7.87 -12.32 -9.38
CA LEU A 156 -8.86 -11.25 -9.32
C LEU A 156 -9.44 -10.92 -10.71
N PHE A 157 -8.60 -10.92 -11.75
CA PHE A 157 -9.07 -10.72 -13.12
C PHE A 157 -9.88 -11.91 -13.65
N ALA A 158 -9.49 -13.14 -13.31
CA ALA A 158 -10.23 -14.33 -13.72
C ALA A 158 -11.64 -14.35 -13.10
N ILE A 159 -11.79 -13.94 -11.84
CA ILE A 159 -13.10 -13.81 -11.20
C ILE A 159 -13.91 -12.68 -11.87
N HIS A 160 -13.32 -11.50 -12.07
CA HIS A 160 -13.97 -10.40 -12.81
C HIS A 160 -14.51 -10.88 -14.16
N ARG A 161 -13.65 -11.52 -14.95
CA ARG A 161 -14.02 -12.07 -16.25
C ARG A 161 -15.14 -13.11 -16.14
N GLY A 162 -15.04 -14.06 -15.21
CA GLY A 162 -16.04 -15.10 -15.01
C GLY A 162 -17.42 -14.56 -14.62
N VAL A 163 -17.46 -13.53 -13.76
CA VAL A 163 -18.73 -12.86 -13.39
C VAL A 163 -19.34 -12.12 -14.59
N TRP A 164 -18.52 -11.44 -15.38
CA TRP A 164 -18.97 -10.70 -16.56
C TRP A 164 -19.34 -11.60 -17.76
N GLU A 165 -18.72 -12.77 -17.90
CA GLU A 165 -19.08 -13.76 -18.92
C GLU A 165 -20.37 -14.52 -18.57
N ALA A 166 -20.67 -14.69 -17.28
CA ALA A 166 -21.90 -15.33 -16.80
C ALA A 166 -23.09 -14.36 -16.68
N SER A 167 -23.05 -13.20 -17.35
CA SER A 167 -24.08 -12.17 -17.27
C SER A 167 -25.42 -12.68 -17.84
N GLY A 168 -26.35 -13.05 -16.95
CA GLY A 168 -27.65 -13.64 -17.30
C GLY A 168 -27.99 -14.92 -16.52
N ASP A 169 -27.01 -15.50 -15.83
CA ASP A 169 -27.18 -16.70 -14.99
C ASP A 169 -27.20 -16.35 -13.49
N ASP A 170 -27.56 -17.34 -12.66
CA ASP A 170 -27.53 -17.34 -11.18
C ASP A 170 -26.20 -16.81 -10.58
N ILE A 171 -25.09 -16.89 -11.32
CA ILE A 171 -23.81 -16.28 -10.93
C ILE A 171 -23.88 -14.75 -10.87
N GLY A 172 -24.53 -14.11 -11.84
CA GLY A 172 -24.71 -12.65 -11.86
C GLY A 172 -25.53 -12.17 -10.67
N GLU A 173 -26.60 -12.89 -10.33
CA GLU A 173 -27.43 -12.59 -9.16
C GLU A 173 -26.67 -12.74 -7.83
N ARG A 174 -25.91 -13.83 -7.65
CA ARG A 174 -25.06 -14.05 -6.46
C ARG A 174 -24.03 -12.94 -6.25
N TRP A 175 -23.52 -12.37 -7.33
CA TRP A 175 -22.56 -11.28 -7.29
C TRP A 175 -23.22 -9.89 -7.29
N MET A 176 -24.56 -9.82 -7.27
CA MET A 176 -25.33 -8.58 -7.43
C MET A 176 -24.95 -7.79 -8.69
N PHE A 177 -24.43 -8.50 -9.70
CA PHE A 177 -24.16 -7.97 -11.02
C PHE A 177 -25.47 -7.96 -11.82
N LEU A 178 -26.30 -6.96 -11.55
CA LEU A 178 -27.38 -6.60 -12.45
C LEU A 178 -26.68 -5.94 -13.65
N GLY A 179 -26.72 -6.54 -14.84
CA GLY A 179 -26.09 -6.04 -16.07
C GLY A 179 -26.43 -4.59 -16.46
N THR A 180 -27.27 -3.92 -15.68
CA THR A 180 -27.37 -2.48 -15.53
C THR A 180 -26.16 -1.90 -14.79
N VAL A 181 -24.97 -1.96 -15.40
CA VAL A 181 -23.97 -0.94 -15.10
C VAL A 181 -24.58 0.36 -15.57
N ARG A 182 -25.13 1.11 -14.60
CA ARG A 182 -25.59 2.49 -14.69
C ARG A 182 -24.71 3.19 -15.73
N ALA A 183 -25.33 3.58 -16.86
CA ALA A 183 -24.67 4.17 -18.01
C ALA A 183 -23.50 5.06 -17.57
N TRP A 184 -22.29 4.70 -18.01
CA TRP A 184 -21.07 5.46 -17.76
C TRP A 184 -21.32 6.93 -18.09
N PRO A 185 -21.37 7.85 -17.10
CA PRO A 185 -21.68 9.25 -17.38
C PRO A 185 -20.46 10.05 -17.89
N TYR A 186 -19.42 9.38 -18.39
CA TYR A 186 -18.12 9.99 -18.73
C TYR A 186 -17.57 9.56 -20.09
N ILE A 187 -18.40 9.00 -20.98
CA ILE A 187 -18.17 8.99 -22.43
C ILE A 187 -19.20 9.94 -23.04
#